data_AF-A0A2A3Y432-F1
#
_entry.id   AF-A0A2A3Y432-F1
#
_cell.length_a   1.000
_cell.length_b   1.000
_cell.length_c   1.000
_cell.angle_alpha   90.00
_cell.angle_beta   90.00
_cell.angle_gamma   90.00
#
_symmetry.space_group_name_H-M   'P 1'
#
loop_
_entity.id
_entity.type
_entity.pdbx_description
1 polymer ?
#
loop_
_entity_poly.entity_id
_entity_poly.type
_entity_poly.pdbx_seq_one_letter_code
_entity_poly.pdbx_strand_id
1 'polypeptide(L)'
;MTKRSLWILPLAAMLALSGCSSSGGDDAASSAPSSQPSQQQEPKSGKTLSADQVKNVVTKLVGDDSSAQILDNEVMKPQLEQAKSMSGASGIKPEKCAKEQEKYSVTDLTGTVAASATVQGDATGKVIQIFSITDDATRTKISEALKLPNIDGCETITVSVSGQDVNADRQILKLDSTANQSLTMATQMKVGADQHLNSVAVQALEGNNFVLVTFSSGTVEAPLLAGEAMQLADQAFEEIKELQ
;
A
#
# COMPACT_ATOMS: atom_id res chain seq x y z
N MET A 1 -36.98 -25.94 28.49
CA MET A 1 -36.27 -26.72 29.53
C MET A 1 -34.85 -26.92 29.01
N THR A 2 -33.71 -26.63 29.63
CA THR A 2 -33.29 -26.15 30.97
C THR A 2 -31.77 -25.91 30.78
N LYS A 3 -31.27 -24.67 30.89
CA LYS A 3 -30.54 -24.07 32.04
C LYS A 3 -28.99 -24.14 32.00
N ARG A 4 -28.41 -22.92 32.19
CA ARG A 4 -27.18 -22.54 32.95
C ARG A 4 -25.83 -22.77 32.24
N SER A 5 -24.79 -21.94 32.36
CA SER A 5 -24.36 -20.87 33.32
C SER A 5 -23.33 -19.97 32.60
N LEU A 6 -23.43 -18.63 32.56
CA LEU A 6 -22.93 -17.61 33.50
C LEU A 6 -21.54 -17.87 34.10
N TRP A 7 -20.54 -17.07 33.68
CA TRP A 7 -19.44 -16.52 34.52
C TRP A 7 -19.04 -15.15 33.96
N ILE A 8 -19.04 -14.14 34.83
CA ILE A 8 -18.70 -12.74 34.57
C ILE A 8 -17.70 -12.28 35.65
N LEU A 9 -16.82 -11.33 35.28
CA LEU A 9 -16.12 -10.31 36.11
C LEU A 9 -14.85 -10.76 36.91
N PRO A 10 -14.03 -9.84 37.46
CA PRO A 10 -13.21 -8.75 36.83
C PRO A 10 -11.82 -8.58 37.53
N LEU A 11 -11.01 -7.58 37.13
CA LEU A 11 -10.35 -6.54 37.99
C LEU A 11 -9.00 -6.03 37.48
N ALA A 12 -8.89 -4.71 37.59
CA ALA A 12 -7.78 -3.82 37.28
C ALA A 12 -6.57 -3.96 38.22
N ALA A 13 -5.42 -3.45 37.75
CA ALA A 13 -4.46 -2.79 38.61
C ALA A 13 -3.68 -1.73 37.81
N MET A 14 -3.90 -0.47 38.17
CA MET A 14 -3.06 0.67 37.83
C MET A 14 -1.71 0.54 38.55
N LEU A 15 -0.62 0.92 37.89
CA LEU A 15 0.56 1.47 38.58
C LEU A 15 1.04 2.69 37.80
N ALA A 16 0.77 3.85 38.40
CA ALA A 16 1.41 5.12 38.10
C ALA A 16 2.89 5.04 38.50
N LEU A 17 3.79 5.51 37.64
CA LEU A 17 5.11 5.97 38.05
C LEU A 17 5.27 7.45 37.75
N SER A 18 5.47 8.18 38.85
CA SER A 18 5.77 9.59 39.00
C SER A 18 7.25 9.94 38.79
N GLY A 19 7.52 11.20 38.43
CA GLY A 19 8.75 11.97 38.73
C GLY A 19 9.87 11.83 37.69
N CYS A 20 10.74 12.80 37.41
CA CYS A 20 11.11 14.11 37.97
C CYS A 20 11.82 14.89 36.82
N SER A 21 11.52 16.16 36.52
CA SER A 21 12.10 17.40 37.10
C SER A 21 13.59 17.65 36.83
N SER A 22 13.92 18.75 36.12
CA SER A 22 15.00 19.75 36.39
C SER A 22 15.29 20.59 35.12
N SER A 23 14.87 21.86 35.06
CA SER A 23 15.70 23.10 35.06
C SER A 23 17.17 22.90 34.64
N GLY A 24 17.80 23.65 33.74
CA GLY A 24 17.71 25.07 33.40
C GLY A 24 19.16 25.59 33.37
N GLY A 25 19.55 26.43 32.38
CA GLY A 25 20.87 27.04 32.35
C GLY A 25 21.34 27.47 30.96
N ASP A 26 21.30 28.79 30.75
CA ASP A 26 21.82 29.56 29.62
C ASP A 26 23.34 29.38 29.40
N ASP A 27 23.81 29.51 28.15
CA ASP A 27 24.41 30.76 27.65
C ASP A 27 25.19 30.57 26.34
N ALA A 28 25.24 31.67 25.61
CA ALA A 28 25.71 31.83 24.24
C ALA A 28 27.25 31.83 24.06
N ALA A 29 27.73 31.47 22.86
CA ALA A 29 28.55 32.33 21.98
C ALA A 29 29.19 31.57 20.79
N SER A 30 28.90 32.05 19.56
CA SER A 30 29.85 32.50 18.50
C SER A 30 31.12 31.66 18.21
N SER A 31 31.54 31.24 17.00
CA SER A 31 31.26 31.63 15.60
C SER A 31 31.94 30.65 14.60
N ALA A 32 31.26 30.38 13.46
CA ALA A 32 31.77 30.25 12.07
C ALA A 32 32.82 29.17 11.66
N PRO A 33 33.04 28.94 10.35
CA PRO A 33 32.12 28.35 9.38
C PRO A 33 32.74 27.11 8.71
N SER A 34 31.95 26.10 8.35
CA SER A 34 32.47 25.00 7.52
C SER A 34 31.40 24.48 6.56
N SER A 35 31.55 24.92 5.31
CA SER A 35 31.30 24.17 4.07
C SER A 35 30.14 23.18 4.09
N GLN A 36 28.99 23.74 3.69
CA GLN A 36 27.78 23.06 3.24
C GLN A 36 28.08 21.99 2.18
N PRO A 37 27.77 20.70 2.42
CA PRO A 37 27.50 19.77 1.34
C PRO A 37 26.16 20.17 0.74
N SER A 38 26.11 20.23 -0.60
CA SER A 38 24.90 20.45 -1.38
C SER A 38 23.72 19.67 -0.80
N GLN A 39 22.75 20.37 -0.23
CA GLN A 39 21.44 19.82 0.04
C GLN A 39 20.87 19.39 -1.31
N GLN A 40 20.91 18.09 -1.58
CA GLN A 40 19.88 17.48 -2.41
C GLN A 40 18.56 17.93 -1.80
N GLN A 41 17.84 18.80 -2.53
CA GLN A 41 16.47 19.13 -2.19
C GLN A 41 15.73 17.81 -2.05
N GLU A 42 15.38 17.46 -0.82
CA GLU A 42 14.37 16.45 -0.59
C GLU A 42 13.16 16.82 -1.44
N PRO A 43 12.53 15.85 -2.13
CA PRO A 43 11.31 16.12 -2.86
C PRO A 43 10.34 16.80 -1.89
N LYS A 44 9.84 17.98 -2.28
CA LYS A 44 8.91 18.76 -1.45
C LYS A 44 7.83 17.80 -0.93
N SER A 45 7.80 17.62 0.39
CA SER A 45 6.75 16.84 1.04
C SER A 45 5.41 17.44 0.63
N GLY A 46 4.62 16.66 -0.12
CA GLY A 46 3.31 17.10 -0.61
C GLY A 46 2.36 17.34 0.57
N LYS A 47 1.30 18.12 0.39
CA LYS A 47 0.30 18.30 1.45
C LYS A 47 -0.44 16.99 1.70
N THR A 48 -0.49 16.55 2.96
CA THR A 48 -1.30 15.42 3.42
C THR A 48 -2.78 15.78 3.33
N LEU A 49 -3.56 14.95 2.63
CA LEU A 49 -5.02 15.01 2.53
C LEU A 49 -5.73 14.47 3.78
N SER A 50 -6.92 14.99 4.06
CA SER A 50 -7.85 14.50 5.08
C SER A 50 -8.59 13.22 4.65
N ALA A 51 -9.26 12.55 5.59
CA ALA A 51 -10.02 11.33 5.30
C ALA A 51 -11.14 11.56 4.26
N ASP A 52 -11.86 12.67 4.39
CA ASP A 52 -12.91 13.05 3.43
C ASP A 52 -12.33 13.34 2.05
N GLN A 53 -11.16 13.99 1.99
CA GLN A 53 -10.49 14.28 0.72
C GLN A 53 -10.06 12.99 0.01
N VAL A 54 -9.43 12.05 0.73
CA VAL A 54 -9.01 10.77 0.16
C VAL A 54 -10.22 9.93 -0.29
N LYS A 55 -11.31 9.91 0.48
CA LYS A 55 -12.58 9.27 0.11
C LYS A 55 -13.19 9.89 -1.15
N ASN A 56 -13.17 11.21 -1.26
CA ASN A 56 -13.70 11.93 -2.42
C ASN A 56 -12.92 11.59 -3.70
N VAL A 57 -11.59 11.51 -3.64
CA VAL A 57 -10.76 11.08 -4.79
C VAL A 57 -11.19 9.69 -5.25
N VAL A 58 -11.24 8.72 -4.33
CA VAL A 58 -11.66 7.34 -4.66
C VAL A 58 -13.07 7.30 -5.26
N THR A 59 -14.00 8.09 -4.71
CA THR A 59 -15.39 8.15 -5.19
C THR A 59 -15.47 8.69 -6.61
N LYS A 60 -14.71 9.75 -6.93
CA LYS A 60 -14.63 10.30 -8.29
C LYS A 60 -14.05 9.28 -9.29
N LEU A 61 -13.03 8.53 -8.90
CA LEU A 61 -12.37 7.55 -9.77
C LEU A 61 -13.27 6.38 -10.16
N VAL A 62 -14.22 5.99 -9.30
CA VAL A 62 -15.22 4.96 -9.63
C VAL A 62 -16.47 5.52 -10.32
N GLY A 63 -16.70 6.83 -10.22
CA GLY A 63 -17.85 7.49 -10.84
C GLY A 63 -19.19 6.92 -10.35
N ASP A 64 -20.13 6.72 -11.28
CA ASP A 64 -21.48 6.22 -10.99
C ASP A 64 -21.59 4.68 -10.99
N ASP A 65 -20.48 3.96 -10.84
CA ASP A 65 -20.48 2.50 -10.85
C ASP A 65 -21.24 1.93 -9.64
N SER A 66 -22.44 1.41 -9.90
CA SER A 66 -23.33 0.87 -8.86
C SER A 66 -22.78 -0.37 -8.14
N SER A 67 -21.76 -1.03 -8.70
CA SER A 67 -21.10 -2.18 -8.07
C SER A 67 -19.96 -1.77 -7.13
N ALA A 68 -19.60 -0.48 -7.12
CA ALA A 68 -18.51 0.03 -6.32
C ALA A 68 -18.80 -0.05 -4.81
N GLN A 69 -17.87 -0.64 -4.08
CA GLN A 69 -17.85 -0.65 -2.61
C GLN A 69 -16.71 0.25 -2.14
N ILE A 70 -17.06 1.34 -1.45
CA ILE A 70 -16.09 2.31 -0.94
C ILE A 70 -15.87 2.09 0.55
N LEU A 71 -14.61 1.93 0.94
CA LEU A 71 -14.15 1.88 2.32
C LEU A 71 -13.40 3.17 2.62
N ASP A 72 -13.82 3.89 3.65
CA ASP A 72 -13.13 5.09 4.11
C ASP A 72 -12.07 4.77 5.17
N ASN A 73 -11.45 5.83 5.68
CA ASN A 73 -10.34 5.73 6.62
C ASN A 73 -10.72 5.02 7.93
N GLU A 74 -11.97 5.14 8.39
CA GLU A 74 -12.41 4.49 9.64
C GLU A 74 -12.42 2.97 9.50
N VAL A 75 -12.76 2.48 8.30
CA VAL A 75 -12.74 1.04 7.98
C VAL A 75 -11.34 0.57 7.58
N MET A 76 -10.60 1.37 6.81
CA MET A 76 -9.27 1.03 6.32
C MET A 76 -8.24 0.95 7.44
N LYS A 77 -8.24 1.89 8.39
CA LYS A 77 -7.23 1.96 9.46
C LYS A 77 -7.08 0.65 10.26
N PRO A 78 -8.15 0.03 10.81
CA PRO A 78 -8.00 -1.25 11.50
C PRO A 78 -7.52 -2.38 10.58
N GLN A 79 -7.84 -2.35 9.28
CA GLN A 79 -7.33 -3.33 8.32
C GLN A 79 -5.83 -3.17 8.09
N LEU A 80 -5.32 -1.94 8.04
CA LEU A 80 -3.88 -1.66 7.90
C LEU A 80 -3.09 -2.08 9.14
N GLU A 81 -3.62 -1.84 10.34
CA GLU A 81 -3.03 -2.33 11.59
C GLU A 81 -2.98 -3.86 11.64
N GLN A 82 -4.05 -4.52 11.18
CA GLN A 82 -4.08 -5.97 11.07
C GLN A 82 -3.04 -6.46 10.05
N ALA A 83 -2.99 -5.86 8.86
CA ALA A 83 -2.06 -6.23 7.79
C ALA A 83 -0.59 -6.09 8.23
N LYS A 84 -0.24 -5.04 8.97
CA LYS A 84 1.09 -4.85 9.56
C LYS A 84 1.54 -6.01 10.44
N SER A 85 0.60 -6.63 11.16
CA SER A 85 0.88 -7.75 12.06
C SER A 85 1.02 -9.10 11.37
N MET A 86 0.63 -9.19 10.09
CA MET A 86 0.75 -10.41 9.29
C MET A 86 2.19 -10.52 8.75
N SER A 87 2.97 -11.47 9.27
CA SER A 87 4.29 -11.79 8.70
C SER A 87 4.14 -12.40 7.29
N GLY A 88 5.04 -12.00 6.40
CA GLY A 88 4.90 -12.08 4.95
C GLY A 88 4.88 -13.49 4.36
N ALA A 89 4.42 -13.54 3.09
CA ALA A 89 4.76 -14.46 1.99
C ALA A 89 5.06 -15.95 2.29
N SER A 90 4.53 -16.52 3.38
CA SER A 90 4.71 -17.93 3.69
C SER A 90 4.11 -18.80 2.59
N GLY A 91 4.83 -19.85 2.20
CA GLY A 91 4.40 -20.73 1.11
C GLY A 91 4.79 -20.29 -0.30
N ILE A 92 5.63 -19.26 -0.46
CA ILE A 92 6.25 -18.89 -1.74
C ILE A 92 7.57 -19.62 -1.93
N LYS A 93 7.71 -20.33 -3.05
CA LYS A 93 8.95 -20.99 -3.50
C LYS A 93 9.44 -20.37 -4.82
N PRO A 94 10.75 -20.18 -5.01
CA PRO A 94 11.83 -20.37 -4.03
C PRO A 94 11.73 -19.45 -2.81
N GLU A 95 12.23 -19.87 -1.64
CA GLU A 95 12.14 -19.10 -0.37
C GLU A 95 12.79 -17.72 -0.47
N LYS A 96 13.83 -17.56 -1.31
CA LYS A 96 14.42 -16.25 -1.59
C LYS A 96 13.40 -15.24 -2.14
N CYS A 97 12.43 -15.72 -2.93
CA CYS A 97 11.40 -14.89 -3.55
C CYS A 97 10.35 -14.41 -2.55
N ALA A 98 10.15 -15.13 -1.44
CA ALA A 98 9.32 -14.66 -0.33
C ALA A 98 9.94 -13.42 0.34
N LYS A 99 11.26 -13.47 0.61
CA LYS A 99 12.01 -12.34 1.18
C LYS A 99 12.10 -11.15 0.22
N GLU A 100 12.19 -11.40 -1.08
CA GLU A 100 12.14 -10.32 -2.08
C GLU A 100 10.75 -9.70 -2.16
N GLN A 101 9.69 -10.51 -2.06
CA GLN A 101 8.32 -10.02 -2.01
C GLN A 101 8.06 -9.08 -0.82
N GLU A 102 8.62 -9.38 0.34
CA GLU A 102 8.55 -8.48 1.50
C GLU A 102 9.21 -7.12 1.25
N LYS A 103 10.21 -7.02 0.37
CA LYS A 103 10.90 -5.75 0.09
C LYS A 103 10.07 -4.80 -0.78
N TYR A 104 9.34 -5.34 -1.76
CA TYR A 104 8.55 -4.51 -2.69
C TYR A 104 7.06 -4.43 -2.32
N SER A 105 6.61 -5.24 -1.37
CA SER A 105 5.28 -5.14 -0.79
C SER A 105 5.34 -4.15 0.37
N VAL A 106 4.66 -3.02 0.26
CA VAL A 106 4.55 -2.10 1.39
C VAL A 106 3.55 -2.67 2.39
N THR A 107 4.06 -3.32 3.43
CA THR A 107 3.23 -4.03 4.43
C THR A 107 2.82 -3.14 5.61
N ASP A 108 3.54 -2.05 5.86
CA ASP A 108 3.25 -1.11 6.94
C ASP A 108 2.82 0.24 6.37
N LEU A 109 1.50 0.39 6.21
CA LEU A 109 0.85 1.62 5.74
C LEU A 109 0.07 2.33 6.87
N THR A 110 0.35 2.01 8.15
CA THR A 110 -0.41 2.59 9.28
C THR A 110 -0.17 4.09 9.46
N GLY A 111 0.92 4.62 8.91
CA GLY A 111 1.25 6.04 8.83
C GLY A 111 0.55 6.77 7.68
N THR A 112 -0.72 6.44 7.41
CA THR A 112 -1.50 7.02 6.32
C THR A 112 -2.93 7.33 6.74
N VAL A 113 -3.55 8.26 6.01
CA VAL A 113 -5.00 8.40 5.88
C VAL A 113 -5.39 7.72 4.57
N ALA A 114 -6.32 6.78 4.60
CA ALA A 114 -6.60 5.91 3.45
C ALA A 114 -8.08 5.84 3.07
N ALA A 115 -8.34 5.58 1.79
CA ALA A 115 -9.63 5.08 1.32
C ALA A 115 -9.41 4.07 0.19
N SER A 116 -10.38 3.18 0.00
CA SER A 116 -10.35 2.14 -1.02
C SER A 116 -11.69 2.07 -1.73
N ALA A 117 -11.69 1.80 -3.03
CA ALA A 117 -12.86 1.31 -3.74
C ALA A 117 -12.57 -0.04 -4.37
N THR A 118 -13.54 -0.95 -4.28
CA THR A 118 -13.54 -2.20 -5.01
C THR A 118 -14.72 -2.21 -5.98
N VAL A 119 -14.46 -2.53 -7.23
CA VAL A 119 -15.48 -2.69 -8.29
C VAL A 119 -15.36 -4.11 -8.82
N GLN A 120 -16.47 -4.84 -8.81
CA GLN A 120 -16.53 -6.19 -9.39
C GLN A 120 -17.33 -6.11 -10.69
N GLY A 121 -16.63 -6.24 -11.82
CA GLY A 121 -17.25 -6.46 -13.12
C GLY A 121 -17.37 -7.95 -13.45
N ASP A 122 -18.14 -8.26 -14.49
CA ASP A 122 -18.40 -9.64 -14.93
C ASP A 122 -17.12 -10.38 -15.37
N ALA A 123 -16.12 -9.67 -15.90
CA ALA A 123 -14.88 -10.23 -16.41
C ALA A 123 -13.61 -9.73 -15.69
N THR A 124 -13.71 -8.59 -15.01
CA THR A 124 -12.56 -7.88 -14.43
C THR A 124 -12.96 -7.25 -13.11
N GLY A 125 -12.19 -7.56 -12.06
CA GLY A 125 -12.26 -6.85 -10.79
C GLY A 125 -11.18 -5.78 -10.72
N LYS A 126 -11.48 -4.65 -10.07
CA LYS A 126 -10.47 -3.64 -9.74
C LYS A 126 -10.58 -3.15 -8.30
N VAL A 127 -9.44 -2.82 -7.72
CA VAL A 127 -9.32 -2.19 -6.41
C VAL A 127 -8.46 -0.94 -6.57
N ILE A 128 -8.95 0.20 -6.11
CA ILE A 128 -8.26 1.49 -6.14
C ILE A 128 -8.07 1.93 -4.70
N GLN A 129 -6.84 2.11 -4.26
CA GLN A 129 -6.50 2.55 -2.91
C GLN A 129 -5.68 3.81 -2.97
N ILE A 130 -6.10 4.82 -2.21
CA ILE A 130 -5.41 6.10 -2.10
C ILE A 130 -4.95 6.24 -0.65
N PHE A 131 -3.67 6.55 -0.50
CA PHE A 131 -3.02 6.72 0.79
C PHE A 131 -2.37 8.11 0.84
N SER A 132 -2.83 8.93 1.77
CA SER A 132 -2.22 10.20 2.12
C SER A 132 -1.28 9.96 3.30
N ILE A 133 0.02 10.05 3.06
CA ILE A 133 1.08 9.70 4.01
C ILE A 133 1.22 10.80 5.06
N THR A 134 1.27 10.40 6.32
CA THR A 134 1.31 11.32 7.48
C THR A 134 2.68 11.39 8.15
N ASP A 135 3.61 10.50 7.79
CA ASP A 135 4.98 10.48 8.35
C ASP A 135 6.04 10.07 7.32
N ASP A 136 7.27 10.54 7.55
CA ASP A 136 8.41 10.32 6.66
C ASP A 136 8.89 8.85 6.65
N ALA A 137 8.68 8.11 7.75
CA ALA A 137 9.09 6.71 7.86
C ALA A 137 8.30 5.83 6.87
N THR A 138 6.99 6.04 6.80
CA THR A 138 6.09 5.37 5.84
C THR A 138 6.43 5.78 4.41
N ARG A 139 6.65 7.08 4.15
CA ARG A 139 7.07 7.56 2.82
C ARG A 139 8.37 6.90 2.36
N THR A 140 9.34 6.80 3.26
CA THR A 140 10.65 6.20 2.97
C THR A 140 10.51 4.73 2.62
N LYS A 141 9.74 3.95 3.41
CA LYS A 141 9.46 2.54 3.12
C LYS A 141 8.80 2.33 1.75
N ILE A 142 7.81 3.15 1.43
CA ILE A 142 7.15 3.11 0.11
C ILE A 142 8.17 3.40 -0.99
N SER A 143 8.94 4.48 -0.86
CA SER A 143 9.94 4.87 -1.87
C SER A 143 11.01 3.78 -2.07
N GLU A 144 11.43 3.10 -1.00
CA GLU A 144 12.37 1.99 -1.10
C GLU A 144 11.77 0.78 -1.81
N ALA A 145 10.51 0.44 -1.51
CA ALA A 145 9.79 -0.65 -2.17
C ALA A 145 9.63 -0.42 -3.68
N LEU A 146 9.38 0.83 -4.09
CA LEU A 146 9.20 1.20 -5.51
C LEU A 146 10.49 1.20 -6.33
N LYS A 147 11.67 1.22 -5.69
CA LYS A 147 12.97 1.17 -6.38
C LYS A 147 13.36 -0.23 -6.86
N LEU A 148 12.53 -1.26 -6.64
CA LEU A 148 12.83 -2.65 -6.95
C LEU A 148 13.43 -2.77 -8.38
N PRO A 149 14.72 -3.12 -8.51
CA PRO A 149 15.41 -2.99 -9.80
C PRO A 149 15.01 -4.10 -10.79
N ASN A 150 14.75 -5.30 -10.28
CA ASN A 150 14.30 -6.48 -11.03
C ASN A 150 13.77 -7.56 -10.06
N ILE A 151 13.41 -8.73 -10.61
CA ILE A 151 12.93 -9.93 -9.88
C ILE A 151 13.72 -11.17 -10.29
N ASP A 152 15.04 -11.04 -10.44
CA ASP A 152 15.89 -12.06 -11.08
C ASP A 152 15.82 -13.44 -10.39
N GLY A 153 15.44 -14.45 -11.17
CA GLY A 153 15.23 -15.82 -10.69
C GLY A 153 14.04 -15.97 -9.75
N CYS A 154 13.09 -15.05 -9.85
CA CYS A 154 11.82 -14.97 -9.13
C CYS A 154 10.68 -14.60 -10.10
N GLU A 155 10.91 -14.69 -11.41
CA GLU A 155 9.92 -14.50 -12.48
C GLU A 155 8.84 -15.57 -12.41
N THR A 156 9.21 -16.83 -12.15
CA THR A 156 8.25 -17.90 -11.87
C THR A 156 8.40 -18.33 -10.41
N ILE A 157 7.28 -18.28 -9.69
CA ILE A 157 7.19 -18.79 -8.31
C ILE A 157 6.08 -19.81 -8.17
N THR A 158 6.17 -20.62 -7.13
CA THR A 158 5.07 -21.46 -6.66
C THR A 158 4.51 -20.84 -5.37
N VAL A 159 3.20 -20.68 -5.30
CA VAL A 159 2.47 -20.17 -4.14
C VAL A 159 1.56 -21.27 -3.61
N SER A 160 1.64 -21.58 -2.32
CA SER A 160 0.70 -22.49 -1.67
C SER A 160 -0.60 -21.77 -1.33
N VAL A 161 -1.67 -22.03 -2.09
CA VAL A 161 -3.02 -21.49 -1.86
C VAL A 161 -3.94 -22.62 -1.42
N SER A 162 -4.52 -22.51 -0.22
CA SER A 162 -5.43 -23.54 0.33
C SER A 162 -4.85 -24.97 0.32
N GLY A 163 -3.54 -25.08 0.54
CA GLY A 163 -2.81 -26.36 0.54
C GLY A 163 -2.47 -26.92 -0.84
N GLN A 164 -2.71 -26.16 -1.92
CA GLN A 164 -2.32 -26.52 -3.29
C GLN A 164 -1.21 -25.59 -3.79
N ASP A 165 -0.18 -26.19 -4.39
CA ASP A 165 0.90 -25.47 -5.03
C ASP A 165 0.43 -24.95 -6.40
N VAL A 166 0.39 -23.64 -6.56
CA VAL A 166 -0.01 -22.94 -7.79
C VAL A 166 1.19 -22.18 -8.35
N ASN A 167 1.48 -22.36 -9.64
CA ASN A 167 2.53 -21.57 -10.28
C ASN A 167 2.00 -20.19 -10.67
N ALA A 168 2.82 -19.19 -10.42
CA ALA A 168 2.58 -17.80 -10.78
C ALA A 168 3.80 -17.25 -11.53
N ASP A 169 3.55 -16.78 -12.75
CA ASP A 169 4.54 -16.05 -13.54
C ASP A 169 4.38 -14.56 -13.26
N ARG A 170 5.50 -13.84 -13.11
CA ARG A 170 5.57 -12.45 -12.67
C ARG A 170 6.45 -11.67 -13.61
N GLN A 171 6.06 -10.42 -13.85
CA GLN A 171 6.80 -9.52 -14.71
C GLN A 171 6.68 -8.09 -14.21
N ILE A 172 7.81 -7.40 -14.08
CA ILE A 172 7.80 -5.95 -13.95
C ILE A 172 7.54 -5.35 -15.34
N LEU A 173 6.48 -4.57 -15.45
CA LEU A 173 6.14 -3.83 -16.66
C LEU A 173 6.66 -2.41 -16.54
N LYS A 174 7.37 -1.94 -17.57
CA LYS A 174 7.83 -0.56 -17.66
C LYS A 174 6.74 0.25 -18.34
N LEU A 175 6.02 1.03 -17.55
CA LEU A 175 5.03 1.98 -18.03
C LEU A 175 5.45 3.38 -17.59
N ASP A 176 5.14 4.37 -18.43
CA ASP A 176 5.32 5.76 -18.06
C ASP A 176 4.23 6.13 -17.03
N SER A 177 4.61 6.89 -16.00
CA SER A 177 3.72 7.44 -14.99
C SER A 177 3.98 8.94 -14.83
N THR A 178 2.94 9.67 -14.46
CA THR A 178 3.05 11.08 -14.06
C THR A 178 3.62 11.26 -12.64
N ALA A 179 3.68 10.20 -11.85
CA ALA A 179 4.26 10.20 -10.51
C ALA A 179 5.80 10.12 -10.54
N ASN A 180 6.45 10.67 -9.53
CA ASN A 180 7.90 10.64 -9.38
C ASN A 180 8.48 9.22 -9.30
N GLN A 181 7.73 8.27 -8.72
CA GLN A 181 8.12 6.87 -8.63
C GLN A 181 6.92 5.97 -8.88
N SER A 182 7.11 4.91 -9.68
CA SER A 182 6.09 3.91 -9.93
C SER A 182 6.70 2.53 -10.15
N LEU A 183 5.96 1.49 -9.74
CA LEU A 183 6.26 0.08 -9.99
C LEU A 183 4.99 -0.60 -10.47
N THR A 184 5.06 -1.24 -11.63
CA THR A 184 3.97 -2.07 -12.16
C THR A 184 4.40 -3.53 -12.18
N MET A 185 3.67 -4.37 -11.47
CA MET A 185 3.89 -5.82 -11.44
C MET A 185 2.69 -6.53 -12.05
N ALA A 186 2.91 -7.29 -13.12
CA ALA A 186 1.97 -8.26 -13.65
C ALA A 186 2.20 -9.62 -13.01
N THR A 187 1.13 -10.36 -12.74
CA THR A 187 1.17 -11.75 -12.29
C THR A 187 0.15 -12.56 -13.07
N GLN A 188 0.54 -13.74 -13.53
CA GLN A 188 -0.33 -14.72 -14.17
C GLN A 188 -0.29 -16.01 -13.36
N MET A 189 -1.44 -16.40 -12.80
CA MET A 189 -1.58 -17.64 -12.04
C MET A 189 -2.31 -18.69 -12.86
N LYS A 190 -1.81 -19.93 -12.88
CA LYS A 190 -2.52 -21.05 -13.49
C LYS A 190 -3.46 -21.70 -12.47
N VAL A 191 -4.75 -21.35 -12.50
CA VAL A 191 -5.76 -21.78 -11.52
C VAL A 191 -6.53 -23.04 -11.95
N GLY A 192 -6.33 -23.52 -13.18
CA GLY A 192 -6.90 -24.76 -13.71
C GLY A 192 -6.13 -25.26 -14.94
N ALA A 193 -6.60 -26.34 -15.58
CA ALA A 193 -5.92 -26.94 -16.74
C ALA A 193 -5.69 -25.92 -17.87
N ASP A 194 -6.73 -25.13 -18.17
CA ASP A 194 -6.76 -24.08 -19.20
C ASP A 194 -7.27 -22.73 -18.65
N GLN A 195 -7.27 -22.57 -17.32
CA GLN A 195 -7.75 -21.36 -16.65
C GLN A 195 -6.58 -20.58 -16.07
N HIS A 196 -6.53 -19.30 -16.40
CA HIS A 196 -5.55 -18.35 -15.90
C HIS A 196 -6.25 -17.23 -15.15
N LEU A 197 -5.60 -16.75 -14.10
CA LEU A 197 -5.95 -15.49 -13.46
C LEU A 197 -4.80 -14.53 -13.73
N ASN A 198 -5.07 -13.49 -14.51
CA ASN A 198 -4.16 -12.38 -14.72
C ASN A 198 -4.44 -11.32 -13.66
N SER A 199 -3.40 -10.77 -13.07
CA SER A 199 -3.50 -9.61 -12.19
C SER A 199 -2.39 -8.62 -12.46
N VAL A 200 -2.67 -7.36 -12.19
CA VAL A 200 -1.68 -6.29 -12.23
C VAL A 200 -1.84 -5.45 -10.98
N ALA A 201 -0.72 -5.09 -10.36
CA ALA A 201 -0.65 -4.06 -9.33
C ALA A 201 0.23 -2.92 -9.84
N VAL A 202 -0.35 -1.71 -9.92
CA VAL A 202 0.36 -0.46 -10.11
C VAL A 202 0.49 0.21 -8.75
N GLN A 203 1.72 0.44 -8.33
CA GLN A 203 2.05 1.20 -7.12
C GLN A 203 2.76 2.49 -7.57
N ALA A 204 2.30 3.65 -7.12
CA ALA A 204 2.88 4.93 -7.52
C ALA A 204 2.91 5.93 -6.36
N LEU A 205 3.96 6.74 -6.28
CA LEU A 205 4.23 7.70 -5.21
C LEU A 205 4.52 9.09 -5.78
N GLU A 206 3.75 10.08 -5.35
CA GLU A 206 3.93 11.50 -5.67
C GLU A 206 3.81 12.36 -4.40
N GLY A 207 4.91 13.00 -4.00
CA GLY A 207 4.96 13.78 -2.75
C GLY A 207 4.62 12.93 -1.52
N ASN A 208 3.52 13.29 -0.82
CA ASN A 208 3.00 12.53 0.31
C ASN A 208 1.81 11.63 -0.08
N ASN A 209 1.57 11.38 -1.36
CA ASN A 209 0.44 10.57 -1.80
C ASN A 209 0.93 9.29 -2.48
N PHE A 210 0.40 8.17 -2.03
CA PHE A 210 0.66 6.85 -2.59
C PHE A 210 -0.64 6.26 -3.13
N VAL A 211 -0.58 5.72 -4.34
CA VAL A 211 -1.72 5.15 -5.05
C VAL A 211 -1.39 3.70 -5.39
N LEU A 212 -2.32 2.80 -5.04
CA LEU A 212 -2.27 1.39 -5.40
C LEU A 212 -3.53 1.05 -6.20
N VAL A 213 -3.34 0.69 -7.47
CA VAL A 213 -4.41 0.20 -8.34
C VAL A 213 -4.12 -1.25 -8.68
N THR A 214 -5.07 -2.12 -8.35
CA THR A 214 -4.99 -3.55 -8.66
C THR A 214 -6.12 -3.93 -9.60
N PHE A 215 -5.79 -4.67 -10.66
CA PHE A 215 -6.77 -5.32 -11.54
C PHE A 215 -6.58 -6.83 -11.47
N SER A 216 -7.69 -7.56 -11.62
CA SER A 216 -7.68 -9.01 -11.81
C SER A 216 -8.70 -9.43 -12.86
N SER A 217 -8.35 -10.36 -13.74
CA SER A 217 -9.23 -10.89 -14.77
C SER A 217 -8.87 -12.33 -15.14
N GLY A 218 -9.89 -13.14 -15.43
CA GLY A 218 -9.71 -14.47 -15.99
C GLY A 218 -9.58 -14.50 -17.51
N THR A 219 -9.83 -13.38 -18.19
CA THR A 219 -9.98 -13.33 -19.66
C THR A 219 -9.19 -12.20 -20.32
N VAL A 220 -8.86 -11.14 -19.59
CA VAL A 220 -8.05 -10.02 -20.09
C VAL A 220 -6.58 -10.25 -19.74
N GLU A 221 -5.70 -10.01 -20.72
CA GLU A 221 -4.25 -10.17 -20.55
C GLU A 221 -3.64 -9.06 -19.68
N ALA A 222 -2.57 -9.41 -18.95
CA ALA A 222 -1.94 -8.51 -17.99
C ALA A 222 -1.44 -7.18 -18.60
N PRO A 223 -0.83 -7.10 -19.80
CA PRO A 223 -0.39 -5.82 -20.36
C PRO A 223 -1.53 -4.81 -20.59
N LEU A 224 -2.72 -5.29 -20.98
CA LEU A 224 -3.90 -4.42 -21.16
C LEU A 224 -4.42 -3.91 -19.81
N LEU A 225 -4.52 -4.80 -18.82
CA LEU A 225 -4.87 -4.43 -17.44
C LEU A 225 -3.89 -3.40 -16.87
N ALA A 226 -2.60 -3.53 -17.20
CA ALA A 226 -1.55 -2.64 -16.70
C ALA A 226 -1.67 -1.22 -17.24
N GLY A 227 -1.99 -1.06 -18.52
CA GLY A 227 -2.24 0.25 -19.12
C GLY A 227 -3.42 0.96 -18.46
N GLU A 228 -4.52 0.25 -18.24
CA GLU A 228 -5.72 0.80 -17.57
C GLU A 228 -5.44 1.14 -16.09
N ALA A 229 -4.74 0.26 -15.38
CA ALA A 229 -4.36 0.49 -13.99
C ALA A 229 -3.43 1.71 -13.84
N MET A 230 -2.50 1.91 -14.77
CA MET A 230 -1.61 3.07 -14.77
C MET A 230 -2.39 4.36 -15.07
N GLN A 231 -3.30 4.33 -16.04
CA GLN A 231 -4.16 5.48 -16.34
C GLN A 231 -5.00 5.91 -15.13
N LEU A 232 -5.55 4.95 -14.37
CA LEU A 232 -6.28 5.23 -13.14
C LEU A 232 -5.38 5.80 -12.04
N ALA A 233 -4.13 5.32 -11.94
CA ALA A 233 -3.16 5.85 -10.98
C ALA A 233 -2.80 7.32 -11.32
N ASP A 234 -2.54 7.62 -12.58
CA ASP A 234 -2.27 8.99 -13.03
C ASP A 234 -3.49 9.91 -12.84
N GLN A 235 -4.69 9.43 -13.17
CA GLN A 235 -5.93 10.17 -12.92
C GLN A 235 -6.11 10.46 -11.42
N ALA A 236 -5.79 9.51 -10.55
CA ALA A 236 -5.84 9.73 -9.11
C ALA A 236 -4.93 10.87 -8.67
N PHE A 237 -3.72 10.99 -9.23
CA PHE A 237 -2.83 12.10 -8.92
C PHE A 237 -3.33 13.44 -9.46
N GLU A 238 -4.00 13.48 -10.62
CA GLU A 238 -4.64 14.70 -11.09
C GLU A 238 -5.75 15.15 -10.13
N GLU A 239 -6.62 14.25 -9.68
CA GLU A 239 -7.66 14.54 -8.69
C GLU A 239 -7.09 15.00 -7.34
N ILE A 240 -5.96 14.44 -6.93
CA ILE A 240 -5.24 14.84 -5.72
C ILE A 240 -4.67 16.26 -5.85
N LYS A 241 -4.09 16.60 -7.01
CA LYS A 241 -3.53 17.94 -7.26
C LYS A 241 -4.57 19.04 -7.16
N GLU A 242 -5.83 18.77 -7.54
CA GLU A 242 -6.94 19.72 -7.38
C GLU A 242 -7.26 20.08 -5.91
N LEU A 243 -6.80 19.28 -4.95
CA LEU A 243 -7.06 19.44 -3.52
C LEU A 243 -5.92 20.11 -2.74
N GLN A 244 -4.80 20.41 -3.41
CA GLN A 244 -3.57 20.94 -2.82
C GLN A 244 -3.40 22.43 -3.07
#